data_AF-A0A965YQC9-F1
#
_entry.id   AF-A0A965YQC9-F1
#
_cell.length_a   1.000
_cell.length_b   1.000
_cell.length_c   1.000
_cell.angle_alpha   90.00
_cell.angle_beta   90.00
_cell.angle_gamma   90.00
#
_symmetry.space_group_name_H-M   'P 1'
#
loop_
_entity.id
_entity.type
_entity.pdbx_description
1 polymer ?
#
loop_
_entity_poly.entity_id
_entity_poly.type
_entity_poly.pdbx_seq_one_letter_code
_entity_poly.pdbx_strand_id
1 'polypeptide(L)' 'MDYYLVLDLEMCMVKGSAKKKMHGMTQEIIQIGAVLLNKENHIVDEFSTYVKPEFGKLNDFISELT' A
#
# COMPACT_ATOMS: atom_id res chain seq x y z
N MET A 1 24.64 9.91 7.79
CA MET A 1 23.42 10.07 8.62
C MET A 1 22.57 8.88 8.30
N ASP A 2 22.17 8.11 9.32
CA ASP A 2 21.36 6.92 9.09
C ASP A 2 19.90 7.31 9.32
N TYR A 3 19.03 6.82 8.45
CA TYR A 3 17.60 7.06 8.50
C TYR A 3 16.87 5.72 8.53
N TYR A 4 15.70 5.70 9.16
CA TYR A 4 14.78 4.58 9.11
C TYR A 4 13.60 4.96 8.22
N LEU A 5 13.27 4.11 7.26
CA LEU A 5 12.04 4.26 6.47
C LEU A 5 10.98 3.34 7.06
N VAL A 6 9.93 3.95 7.63
CA VAL A 6 8.72 3.23 8.01
C VAL A 6 7.82 3.22 6.79
N LEU A 7 7.48 2.04 6.28
CA LEU A 7 6.64 1.84 5.11
C LEU A 7 5.32 1.19 5.54
N ASP A 8 4.22 1.76 5.07
CA ASP A 8 2.87 1.25 5.26
C ASP A 8 2.18 1.12 3.90
N LEU A 9 1.59 -0.05 3.64
CA LEU A 9 1.04 -0.41 2.34
C LEU A 9 -0.39 -0.91 2.51
N GLU A 10 -1.33 -0.17 1.92
CA GLU A 10 -2.72 -0.61 1.85
C GLU A 10 -2.97 -1.36 0.54
N MET A 11 -3.77 -2.41 0.63
CA MET A 11 -3.99 -3.34 -0.48
C MET A 11 -5.47 -3.69 -0.66
N CYS A 12 -5.86 -3.94 -1.91
CA CYS A 12 -7.17 -4.51 -2.25
C CYS A 12 -7.04 -5.94 -2.78
N MET A 13 -8.13 -6.71 -2.69
CA MET A 13 -8.15 -8.11 -3.14
C MET A 13 -8.45 -8.24 -4.64
N VAL A 14 -7.71 -9.13 -5.30
CA VAL A 14 -7.91 -9.53 -6.69
C VAL A 14 -8.69 -10.84 -6.72
N LYS A 15 -9.79 -10.88 -7.48
CA LYS A 15 -10.73 -12.02 -7.51
C LYS A 15 -10.85 -12.65 -8.90
N GLY A 16 -11.31 -13.89 -8.93
CA GLY A 16 -11.68 -14.59 -10.17
C GLY A 16 -10.51 -14.84 -11.11
N SER A 17 -10.79 -14.77 -12.41
CA SER A 17 -9.84 -15.05 -13.49
C SER A 17 -8.66 -14.06 -13.55
N ALA A 18 -8.79 -12.87 -12.96
CA ALA A 18 -7.72 -11.88 -12.93
C ALA A 18 -6.48 -12.38 -12.16
N LYS A 19 -6.64 -13.28 -11.17
CA LYS A 19 -5.52 -13.93 -10.47
C LYS A 19 -4.56 -14.65 -11.41
N LYS A 20 -5.06 -15.20 -12.52
CA LYS A 20 -4.21 -15.85 -13.53
C LYS A 20 -3.32 -14.85 -14.27
N LYS A 21 -3.85 -13.64 -14.54
CA LYS A 21 -3.09 -12.55 -15.16
C LYS A 21 -2.02 -12.00 -14.21
N MET A 22 -2.30 -12.03 -12.91
CA MET A 22 -1.37 -11.62 -11.85
C MET A 22 -0.45 -12.75 -11.36
N HIS A 23 -0.25 -13.81 -12.15
CA HIS A 23 0.66 -14.91 -11.79
C HIS A 23 0.40 -15.54 -10.41
N GLY A 24 -0.86 -15.56 -9.97
CA GLY A 24 -1.26 -16.12 -8.68
C GLY A 24 -1.28 -15.12 -7.51
N MET A 25 -0.82 -13.88 -7.71
CA MET A 25 -0.96 -12.84 -6.69
C MET A 25 -2.44 -12.51 -6.44
N THR A 26 -2.78 -12.25 -5.18
CA THR A 26 -4.17 -12.05 -4.76
C THR A 26 -4.48 -10.63 -4.29
N GLN A 27 -3.49 -9.72 -4.34
CA GLN A 27 -3.59 -8.36 -3.82
C GLN A 27 -2.88 -7.36 -4.74
N GLU A 28 -3.39 -6.13 -4.75
CA GLU A 28 -2.76 -4.97 -5.38
C GLU A 28 -2.68 -3.81 -4.38
N ILE A 29 -1.57 -3.07 -4.41
CA ILE A 29 -1.38 -1.87 -3.60
C ILE A 29 -2.35 -0.78 -4.09
N ILE A 30 -3.04 -0.15 -3.16
CA ILE A 30 -3.95 0.97 -3.40
C ILE A 30 -3.48 2.28 -2.74
N GLN A 31 -2.55 2.19 -1.77
CA GLN A 31 -1.89 3.34 -1.18
C GLN A 31 -0.48 2.97 -0.72
N ILE A 32 0.45 3.93 -0.86
CA ILE A 32 1.81 3.86 -0.32
C ILE A 32 1.97 5.00 0.67
N GLY A 33 2.05 4.67 1.96
CA GLY A 33 2.41 5.58 3.04
C GLY A 33 3.85 5.33 3.47
N ALA A 34 4.62 6.39 3.70
CA ALA A 34 5.97 6.27 4.25
C ALA A 34 6.33 7.45 5.16
N VAL A 35 7.10 7.14 6.19
CA VAL A 35 7.65 8.13 7.13
C VAL A 35 9.15 7.90 7.27
N LEU A 36 9.94 8.94 7.04
CA LEU A 36 11.38 8.92 7.25
C LEU A 36 11.70 9.39 8.67
N LEU A 37 12.40 8.56 9.43
CA LEU A 37 12.84 8.88 10.79
C LEU A 37 14.36 9.08 10.82
N ASN A 38 14.83 10.03 11.64
CA ASN A 38 16.23 10.09 12.02
C ASN A 38 16.57 9.08 13.14
N LYS A 39 17.80 9.09 13.64
CA LYS A 39 18.27 8.16 14.69
C LYS A 39 17.56 8.34 16.03
N GLU A 40 17.06 9.52 16.30
CA GLU A 40 16.33 9.87 17.52
C GLU A 40 14.82 9.56 17.41
N ASN A 41 14.39 8.89 16.33
CA ASN A 41 12.99 8.61 15.98
C ASN A 41 12.14 9.87 15.74
N HIS A 42 12.76 11.00 15.41
CA HIS A 42 12.03 12.17 14.95
C HIS A 42 11.67 12.01 13.47
N ILE A 43 10.45 12.42 13.13
CA ILE A 43 9.97 12.48 11.74
C ILE A 43 10.74 13.58 11.00
N VAL A 44 11.30 13.20 9.86
CA VAL A 44 12.08 14.06 8.96
C VAL A 44 11.32 14.36 7.69
N ASP A 45 10.54 13.39 7.20
CA ASP A 45 9.74 13.51 5.99
C ASP A 45 8.58 12.53 6.01
N GLU A 46 7.53 12.85 5.25
CA GLU A 46 6.32 12.06 5.12
C GLU A 46 5.91 11.98 3.64
N PHE A 47 5.46 10.81 3.22
CA PHE A 47 4.98 10.55 1.87
C PHE A 47 3.68 9.76 1.93
N SER A 48 2.70 10.16 1.13
CA SER A 48 1.45 9.44 0.97
C SER A 48 0.93 9.61 -0.45
N THR A 49 0.69 8.50 -1.14
CA THR A 49 0.08 8.51 -2.47
C THR A 49 -0.88 7.35 -2.67
N TYR A 50 -1.97 7.61 -3.37
CA TYR A 50 -2.86 6.58 -3.88
C TYR A 50 -2.30 5.94 -5.14
N VAL A 51 -2.63 4.66 -5.33
CA VAL A 51 -2.29 3.85 -6.50
C VAL A 51 -3.59 3.29 -7.08
N LYS A 52 -3.76 3.43 -8.39
CA LYS A 52 -4.92 2.85 -9.07
C LYS A 52 -4.67 1.36 -9.36
N PRO A 53 -5.45 0.42 -8.80
CA PRO A 53 -5.30 -1.00 -9.12
C PRO A 53 -5.76 -1.29 -10.57
N GLU A 54 -5.17 -2.29 -11.21
CA GLU A 54 -5.55 -2.73 -12.55
C GLU A 54 -6.71 -3.74 -12.50
N PHE A 55 -6.70 -4.65 -11.52
CA PHE A 55 -7.63 -5.80 -11.47
C PHE A 55 -8.52 -5.83 -10.23
N GLY A 56 -8.01 -5.38 -9.11
CA GLY A 56 -8.64 -5.33 -7.82
C GLY A 56 -9.75 -4.29 -7.81
N LYS A 57 -10.74 -4.52 -6.95
CA LYS A 57 -11.84 -3.58 -6.73
C LYS A 57 -11.88 -3.24 -5.26
N LEU A 58 -11.96 -1.94 -4.98
CA LEU A 58 -12.37 -1.45 -3.69
C LEU A 58 -13.79 -1.96 -3.43
N ASN A 59 -14.01 -2.51 -2.23
CA ASN A 59 -15.34 -2.80 -1.72
C ASN A 59 -15.59 -1.93 -0.48
N ASP A 60 -16.82 -1.89 -0.02
CA ASP A 60 -17.22 -1.04 1.11
C ASP A 60 -16.36 -1.36 2.35
N PHE A 61 -16.08 -2.64 2.61
CA PHE A 61 -15.21 -3.06 3.71
C PHE A 61 -13.80 -2.44 3.63
N ILE A 62 -13.13 -2.52 2.48
CA ILE A 62 -11.79 -1.94 2.32
C ILE A 62 -11.87 -0.42 2.37
N SER A 63 -12.89 0.20 1.76
CA SER A 63 -13.03 1.66 1.73
C SER A 63 -13.35 2.27 3.10
N GLU A 64 -13.94 1.50 4.02
CA GLU A 64 -14.18 1.90 5.41
C GLU A 64 -13.00 1.60 6.33
N LEU A 65 -12.18 0.60 5.98
CA LEU A 65 -11.00 0.19 6.74
C LEU A 65 -9.79 1.08 6.44
N THR A 66 -9.64 1.51 5.18
CA THR A 66 -8.44 2.16 4.63
C THR A 66 -8.76 3.46 3.92
#